data_AF-A0A958N9U2-F1
#
_entry.id   AF-A0A958N9U2-F1
#
_cell.length_a   1.000
_cell.length_b   1.000
_cell.length_c   1.000
_cell.angle_alpha   90.00
_cell.angle_beta   90.00
_cell.angle_gamma   90.00
#
_symmetry.space_group_name_H-M   'P 1'
#
loop_
_entity.id
_entity.type
_entity.pdbx_description
1 polymer ?
#
loop_
_entity_poly.entity_id
_entity_poly.type
_entity_poly.pdbx_seq_one_letter_code
_entity_poly.pdbx_strand_id
1 'polypeptide(L)'
;MYSNEDVASVYGFLNNTPEGSLRKMLVDKEFTEVHFRLMMKMAKNSSEADFIEAFQNESFPKFSMSANELKVKEKVWDLGKRKLASMGLLNLSQSAA
;
A
#
# COMPACT_ATOMS: atom_id res chain seq x y z
N MET A 1 15.27 -0.64 -1.67
CA MET A 1 14.15 -1.13 -2.50
C MET A 1 13.55 -2.34 -1.78
N TYR A 2 12.23 -2.50 -1.79
CA TYR A 2 11.56 -3.65 -1.16
C TYR A 2 11.63 -4.85 -2.11
N SER A 3 11.68 -6.08 -1.59
CA SER A 3 11.66 -7.27 -2.45
C SER A 3 10.27 -7.47 -3.04
N ASN A 4 10.18 -7.98 -4.27
CA ASN A 4 8.88 -8.25 -4.91
C ASN A 4 8.03 -9.25 -4.09
N GLU A 5 8.69 -10.17 -3.36
CA GLU A 5 8.04 -11.13 -2.46
C GLU A 5 7.37 -10.45 -1.24
N ASP A 6 8.01 -9.43 -0.65
CA ASP A 6 7.41 -8.63 0.43
C ASP A 6 6.18 -7.88 -0.10
N VAL A 7 6.30 -7.27 -1.29
CA VAL A 7 5.22 -6.50 -1.90
C VAL A 7 4.05 -7.40 -2.32
N ALA A 8 4.32 -8.60 -2.84
CA ALA A 8 3.32 -9.62 -3.11
C ALA A 8 2.61 -10.06 -1.82
N SER A 9 3.36 -10.23 -0.73
CA SER A 9 2.80 -10.55 0.58
C SER A 9 1.89 -9.44 1.11
N VAL A 10 2.26 -8.17 0.91
CA VAL A 10 1.39 -7.02 1.20
C VAL A 10 0.12 -7.07 0.35
N TYR A 11 0.23 -7.30 -0.95
CA TYR A 11 -0.93 -7.41 -1.85
C TYR A 11 -1.89 -8.52 -1.39
N GLY A 12 -1.35 -9.69 -1.05
CA GLY A 12 -2.10 -10.80 -0.47
C GLY A 12 -2.75 -10.42 0.86
N PHE A 13 -2.03 -9.77 1.77
CA PHE A 13 -2.55 -9.30 3.05
C PHE A 13 -3.72 -8.32 2.88
N LEU A 14 -3.58 -7.34 1.98
CA LEU A 14 -4.62 -6.36 1.66
C LEU A 14 -5.87 -7.01 1.05
N ASN A 15 -5.71 -8.08 0.28
CA ASN A 15 -6.83 -8.75 -0.38
C ASN A 15 -7.52 -9.80 0.50
N ASN A 16 -6.79 -10.48 1.39
CA ASN A 16 -7.29 -11.57 2.22
C ASN A 16 -7.70 -11.13 3.63
N THR A 17 -7.30 -9.94 4.08
CA THR A 17 -7.69 -9.43 5.40
C THR A 17 -8.97 -8.58 5.29
N PRO A 18 -9.94 -8.74 6.21
CA PRO A 18 -11.13 -7.90 6.23
C PRO A 18 -10.79 -6.41 6.32
N GLU A 19 -11.41 -5.58 5.48
CA GLU A 19 -11.15 -4.13 5.43
C GLU A 19 -11.37 -3.44 6.79
N GLY A 20 -12.32 -3.92 7.59
CA GLY A 20 -12.56 -3.40 8.94
C GLY A 20 -11.38 -3.60 9.89
N SER A 21 -10.67 -4.73 9.77
CA SER A 21 -9.45 -5.01 10.53
C SER A 21 -8.28 -4.20 9.98
N LEU A 22 -8.10 -4.18 8.66
CA LEU A 22 -7.07 -3.39 8.00
C LEU A 22 -7.18 -1.91 8.34
N ARG A 23 -8.38 -1.35 8.34
CA ARG A 23 -8.64 0.05 8.72
C ARG A 23 -8.15 0.32 10.14
N LYS A 24 -8.47 -0.55 11.11
CA LYS A 24 -8.02 -0.40 12.50
C LYS A 24 -6.50 -0.50 12.66
N MET A 25 -5.83 -1.25 11.79
CA MET A 25 -4.38 -1.46 11.85
C MET A 25 -3.60 -0.35 11.14
N LEU A 26 -4.07 0.08 9.97
CA LEU A 26 -3.37 0.99 9.07
C LEU A 26 -3.75 2.45 9.31
N VAL A 27 -5.01 2.75 9.62
CA VAL A 27 -5.46 4.14 9.77
C VAL A 27 -4.98 4.73 11.08
N ASP A 28 -4.34 5.90 11.00
CA ASP A 28 -3.89 6.70 12.13
C ASP A 28 -4.02 8.21 11.79
N LYS A 29 -3.42 9.09 12.60
CA LYS A 29 -3.37 10.55 12.38
C LYS A 29 -2.65 10.91 11.09
N GLU A 30 -1.58 10.20 10.74
CA GLU A 30 -0.80 10.45 9.52
C GLU A 30 -1.37 9.70 8.32
N PHE A 31 -1.56 8.38 8.44
CA PHE A 31 -2.18 7.56 7.40
C PHE A 31 -3.70 7.58 7.55
N THR A 32 -4.34 8.62 7.02
CA THR A 32 -5.79 8.82 7.18
C THR A 32 -6.63 7.81 6.39
N GLU A 33 -7.95 7.80 6.64
CA GLU A 33 -8.91 6.98 5.89
C GLU A 33 -8.84 7.16 4.37
N VAL A 34 -8.50 8.36 3.89
CA VAL A 34 -8.39 8.62 2.44
C VAL A 34 -7.19 7.88 1.86
N HIS A 35 -6.06 7.83 2.58
CA HIS A 35 -4.89 7.05 2.17
C HIS A 35 -5.20 5.56 2.16
N PHE A 36 -5.89 5.06 3.20
CA PHE A 36 -6.30 3.67 3.28
C PHE A 36 -7.22 3.26 2.13
N ARG A 37 -8.26 4.04 1.84
CA ARG A 37 -9.18 3.77 0.73
C ARG A 37 -8.46 3.78 -0.61
N LEU A 38 -7.53 4.72 -0.83
CA LEU A 38 -6.73 4.78 -2.04
C LEU A 38 -5.84 3.53 -2.20
N MET A 39 -5.18 3.09 -1.13
CA MET A 39 -4.37 1.86 -1.14
C MET A 39 -5.20 0.61 -1.40
N MET A 40 -6.36 0.49 -0.76
CA MET A 40 -7.29 -0.62 -1.01
C MET A 40 -7.78 -0.64 -2.44
N LYS A 41 -8.08 0.54 -3.00
CA LYS A 41 -8.52 0.68 -4.38
C LYS A 41 -7.44 0.23 -5.36
N MET A 42 -6.17 0.55 -5.11
CA MET A 42 -5.05 0.02 -5.90
C MET A 42 -4.98 -1.51 -5.82
N ALA A 43 -4.96 -2.07 -4.61
CA ALA A 43 -4.88 -3.52 -4.43
C ALA A 43 -6.09 -4.28 -5.02
N LYS A 44 -7.28 -3.67 -5.07
CA LYS A 44 -8.52 -4.27 -5.60
C LYS A 44 -8.72 -4.08 -7.10
N ASN A 45 -8.18 -3.00 -7.68
CA ASN A 45 -8.33 -2.68 -9.11
C ASN A 45 -7.08 -3.03 -9.92
N SER A 46 -6.18 -3.84 -9.38
CA SER A 46 -4.91 -4.19 -10.02
C SER A 46 -4.54 -5.63 -9.72
N SER A 47 -3.84 -6.25 -10.66
CA SER A 47 -3.23 -7.56 -10.48
C SER A 47 -2.06 -7.44 -9.49
N GLU A 48 -1.63 -8.55 -8.90
CA GLU A 48 -0.44 -8.56 -8.04
C GLU A 48 0.79 -7.97 -8.74
N ALA A 49 1.04 -8.36 -10.00
CA ALA A 49 2.14 -7.84 -10.80
C ALA A 49 2.07 -6.32 -11.02
N ASP A 50 0.90 -5.80 -11.40
CA ASP A 50 0.66 -4.35 -11.55
C ASP A 50 0.85 -3.62 -10.22
N PHE A 51 0.39 -4.21 -9.11
CA PHE A 51 0.56 -3.62 -7.78
C PHE A 51 2.04 -3.56 -7.39
N ILE A 52 2.81 -4.61 -7.65
CA ILE A 52 4.26 -4.63 -7.40
C ILE A 52 4.95 -3.52 -8.22
N GLU A 53 4.66 -3.43 -9.51
CA GLU A 53 5.24 -2.40 -10.37
C GLU A 53 4.86 -0.98 -9.90
N ALA A 54 3.58 -0.76 -9.58
CA ALA A 54 3.08 0.50 -9.04
C ALA A 54 3.74 0.86 -7.70
N PHE A 55 3.95 -0.12 -6.82
CA PHE A 55 4.58 0.06 -5.53
C PHE A 55 6.07 0.44 -5.64
N GLN A 56 6.79 -0.21 -6.56
CA GLN A 56 8.21 0.04 -6.81
C GLN A 56 8.44 1.40 -7.48
N ASN A 57 7.63 1.72 -8.50
CA ASN A 57 7.76 2.96 -9.27
C ASN A 57 6.98 4.13 -8.67
N GLU A 58 6.25 3.91 -7.56
CA GLU A 58 5.35 4.90 -6.95
C GLU A 58 4.30 5.42 -7.95
N SER A 59 3.98 4.58 -8.91
CA SER A 59 3.01 4.81 -9.98
C SER A 59 1.62 4.41 -9.56
N PHE A 60 0.61 4.81 -10.33
CA PHE A 60 -0.77 4.46 -10.06
C PHE A 60 -1.36 3.66 -11.21
N PRO A 61 -2.02 2.51 -10.94
CA PRO A 61 -2.76 1.79 -11.96
C PRO A 61 -3.89 2.63 -12.54
N LYS A 62 -4.46 2.19 -13.67
CA LYS A 62 -5.47 2.94 -14.43
C LYS A 62 -6.84 2.88 -13.72
N PHE A 63 -7.05 3.68 -12.68
CA PHE A 63 -8.33 3.83 -11.99
C PHE A 63 -8.68 5.30 -11.72
N SER A 64 -9.99 5.58 -11.61
CA SER A 64 -10.47 6.95 -11.36
C SER A 64 -10.23 7.33 -9.90
N MET A 65 -9.55 8.44 -9.66
CA MET A 65 -9.33 9.02 -8.34
C MET A 65 -10.27 10.19 -8.08
N SER A 66 -10.81 10.26 -6.87
CA SER A 66 -11.58 11.39 -6.38
C SER A 66 -10.66 12.57 -6.04
N ALA A 67 -11.22 13.78 -5.95
CA ALA A 67 -10.47 14.99 -5.59
C ALA A 67 -9.69 14.87 -4.27
N ASN A 68 -10.22 14.13 -3.29
CA ASN A 68 -9.55 13.88 -2.02
C ASN A 68 -8.38 12.90 -2.15
N GLU A 69 -8.51 11.88 -3.00
CA GLU A 69 -7.45 10.89 -3.27
C GLU A 69 -6.29 11.56 -4.00
N LEU A 70 -6.58 12.46 -4.95
CA LEU A 70 -5.57 13.25 -5.67
C LEU A 70 -4.71 14.13 -4.74
N LYS A 71 -5.29 14.65 -3.65
CA LYS A 71 -4.55 15.45 -2.65
C LYS A 71 -3.58 14.63 -1.81
N VAL A 72 -3.84 13.33 -1.64
CA VAL A 72 -3.02 12.43 -0.82
C VAL A 72 -2.13 11.50 -1.64
N LYS A 73 -2.29 11.45 -2.96
CA LYS A 73 -1.54 10.55 -3.86
C LYS A 73 -0.03 10.68 -3.70
N GLU A 74 0.48 11.89 -3.47
CA GLU A 74 1.93 12.12 -3.38
C GLU A 74 2.52 11.56 -2.09
N LYS A 75 1.70 11.36 -1.05
CA LYS A 75 2.12 10.87 0.27
C LYS A 75 1.68 9.44 0.55
N VAL A 76 0.73 8.90 -0.22
CA VAL A 76 0.16 7.56 0.04
C VAL A 76 1.22 6.46 -0.04
N TRP A 77 2.18 6.56 -0.97
CA TRP A 77 3.26 5.60 -1.10
C TRP A 77 4.26 5.69 0.04
N ASP A 78 4.76 6.89 0.36
CA ASP A 78 5.69 7.10 1.48
C ASP A 78 5.08 6.68 2.82
N LEU A 79 3.89 7.21 3.16
CA LEU A 79 3.21 6.88 4.41
C LEU A 79 2.78 5.41 4.46
N GLY A 80 2.33 4.86 3.32
CA GLY A 80 1.95 3.47 3.18
C GLY A 80 3.11 2.52 3.42
N LYS A 81 4.25 2.76 2.74
CA LYS A 81 5.50 2.01 2.93
C LYS A 81 5.95 2.04 4.39
N ARG A 82 5.97 3.23 5.01
CA ARG A 82 6.34 3.36 6.44
C ARG A 82 5.42 2.57 7.35
N LYS A 83 4.10 2.63 7.11
CA LYS A 83 3.13 1.92 7.94
C LYS A 83 3.25 0.40 7.79
N LEU A 84 3.35 -0.08 6.56
CA LEU A 84 3.54 -1.50 6.26
C LEU A 84 4.88 -2.02 6.82
N ALA A 85 5.95 -1.23 6.71
CA ALA A 85 7.24 -1.56 7.33
C ALA A 85 7.18 -1.60 8.86
N SER A 86 6.49 -0.62 9.49
CA SER A 86 6.26 -0.61 10.94
C SER A 86 5.44 -1.80 11.44
N MET A 87 4.68 -2.45 10.57
CA MET A 87 3.91 -3.66 10.89
C MET A 87 4.72 -4.95 10.64
N GLY A 88 5.94 -4.85 10.13
CA GLY A 88 6.76 -6.00 9.72
C GLY A 88 6.28 -6.67 8.44
N LEU A 89 5.38 -6.02 7.67
CA LEU A 89 4.89 -6.53 6.38
C LEU A 89 5.83 -6.19 5.22
N LEU A 90 6.68 -5.19 5.41
CA LEU A 90 7.76 -4.85 4.50
C LEU A 90 9.06 -4.90 5.27
N ASN A 91 9.93 -5.83 4.91
CA ASN A 91 11.33 -5.68 5.26
C ASN A 91 11.98 -4.76 4.22
N LEU A 92 12.58 -3.67 4.69
CA LEU A 92 13.71 -3.10 3.96
C LEU A 92 14.71 -4.23 3.92
N SER A 93 14.82 -4.92 2.78
CA SER A 93 15.69 -6.08 2.60
C SER A 93 16.99 -5.81 3.34
N GLN A 94 17.12 -6.40 4.54
CA GLN A 94 18.41 -6.66 5.09
C GLN A 94 18.96 -7.61 4.05
N SER A 95 19.85 -7.11 3.18
CA SER A 95 20.94 -7.95 2.73
C SER A 95 21.39 -8.70 3.96
N ALA A 96 21.01 -9.97 4.05
CA ALA A 96 21.68 -10.89 4.92
C ALA A 96 23.17 -10.76 4.59
N ALA A 97 23.95 -10.60 5.65
CA ALA A 97 25.36 -10.28 5.66
C ALA A 97 26.21 -11.08 4.66
#